data_AF-A0AAU7KCR2-F1
#
_entry.id   AF-A0AAU7KCR2-F1
#
_cell.length_a   1.000
_cell.length_b   1.000
_cell.length_c   1.000
_cell.angle_alpha   90.00
_cell.angle_beta   90.00
_cell.angle_gamma   90.00
#
_symmetry.space_group_name_H-M   'P 1'
#
loop_
_entity.id
_entity.type
_entity.pdbx_description
1 polymer ?
#
loop_
_entity_poly.entity_id
_entity_poly.type
_entity_poly.pdbx_seq_one_letter_code
_entity_poly.pdbx_strand_id
1 'polypeptide(L)' 'MSKPIGLSELIAEIGNDNLLMQPIDQSLVSMNKRRDHNELAFATDQDFDLNGTKQFGMVIWIDRAELTRAKDRLLAS' A
#
# COMPACT_ATOMS: atom_id res chain seq x y z
N MET A 1 23.07 15.11 10.25
CA MET A 1 21.75 14.46 10.23
C MET A 1 21.38 14.20 8.78
N SER A 2 21.03 12.96 8.42
CA SER A 2 20.56 12.65 7.06
C SER A 2 19.21 13.30 6.82
N LYS A 3 18.98 13.79 5.59
CA LYS A 3 17.67 14.30 5.15
C LYS A 3 16.62 13.18 5.30
N PRO A 4 15.41 13.45 5.81
CA PRO A 4 14.33 12.46 5.76
C PRO A 4 13.98 12.16 4.30
N ILE A 5 13.92 10.87 3.94
CA ILE A 5 13.60 10.42 2.58
C ILE A 5 12.08 10.44 2.42
N GLY A 6 11.58 11.16 1.43
CA GLY A 6 10.15 11.20 1.12
C GLY A 6 9.68 9.92 0.42
N LEU A 7 8.42 9.54 0.60
CA LEU A 7 7.84 8.37 -0.07
C LEU A 7 7.89 8.49 -1.59
N SER A 8 7.62 9.67 -2.14
CA SER A 8 7.72 9.92 -3.58
C SER A 8 9.15 9.80 -4.11
N GLU A 9 10.14 10.23 -3.33
CA GLU A 9 11.57 10.09 -3.68
C GLU A 9 11.95 8.60 -3.67
N LEU A 10 11.53 7.85 -2.65
CA LEU A 10 11.77 6.41 -2.56
C LEU A 10 11.15 5.64 -3.74
N ILE A 11 9.88 5.94 -4.07
CA ILE A 11 9.18 5.31 -5.21
C ILE A 11 9.89 5.64 -6.53
N ALA A 12 10.34 6.89 -6.71
CA ALA A 12 11.07 7.30 -7.90
C ALA A 12 12.41 6.57 -8.06
N GLU A 13 13.16 6.37 -6.97
CA GLU A 13 14.42 5.62 -6.98
C GLU A 13 14.23 4.11 -7.24
N ILE A 14 13.15 3.49 -6.71
CA ILE A 14 12.85 2.07 -6.95
C ILE A 14 12.34 1.84 -8.39
N GLY A 15 11.59 2.79 -8.93
CA GLY A 15 10.95 2.68 -10.24
C GLY A 15 9.65 1.87 -10.20
N ASN A 16 8.65 2.31 -10.98
CA ASN A 16 7.30 1.75 -10.97
C ASN A 16 7.23 0.25 -11.31
N ASP A 17 8.11 -0.24 -12.18
CA ASP A 17 8.11 -1.64 -12.63
C ASP A 17 8.51 -2.62 -11.51
N ASN A 18 9.16 -2.13 -10.46
CA ASN A 18 9.57 -2.92 -9.30
C ASN A 18 8.57 -2.83 -8.14
N LEU A 19 7.44 -2.14 -8.34
CA LEU A 19 6.42 -1.92 -7.33
C LEU A 19 5.15 -2.70 -7.66
N LEU A 20 4.53 -3.28 -6.63
CA LEU A 20 3.26 -3.98 -6.75
C LEU A 20 2.19 -3.20 -5.99
N MET A 21 1.10 -2.87 -6.68
CA MET A 21 -0.07 -2.27 -6.05
C MET A 21 -1.09 -3.36 -5.74
N GLN A 22 -1.37 -3.56 -4.46
CA GLN A 22 -2.43 -4.46 -3.99
C GLN A 22 -3.51 -3.66 -3.26
N PRO A 23 -4.66 -3.38 -3.88
CA PRO A 23 -5.76 -2.72 -3.19
C PRO A 23 -6.26 -3.59 -2.03
N ILE A 24 -6.25 -3.04 -0.81
CA ILE A 24 -6.71 -3.77 0.39
C ILE A 24 -8.16 -4.19 0.22
N ASP A 25 -9.04 -3.32 -0.28
CA ASP A 25 -10.46 -3.62 -0.49
C ASP A 25 -10.72 -4.90 -1.31
N GLN A 26 -9.81 -5.25 -2.23
CA GLN A 26 -9.93 -6.43 -3.09
C GLN A 26 -9.24 -7.67 -2.51
N SER A 27 -8.48 -7.52 -1.43
CA SER A 27 -7.71 -8.58 -0.80
C SER A 27 -8.09 -8.82 0.66
N LEU A 28 -9.10 -8.12 1.18
CA LEU A 28 -9.61 -8.30 2.53
C LEU A 28 -10.19 -9.71 2.73
N VAL A 29 -9.70 -10.38 3.76
CA VAL A 29 -10.19 -11.67 4.24
C VAL A 29 -11.11 -11.47 5.43
N SER A 30 -10.79 -10.53 6.32
CA SER A 30 -11.65 -10.19 7.46
C SER A 30 -11.47 -8.76 7.93
N MET A 31 -12.54 -8.23 8.52
CA MET A 31 -12.56 -6.93 9.18
C MET A 31 -13.27 -7.06 10.52
N ASN A 32 -12.55 -6.84 11.61
CA ASN A 32 -13.10 -6.90 12.95
C ASN A 32 -13.00 -5.53 13.62
N LYS A 33 -14.15 -4.98 13.99
CA LYS A 33 -14.22 -3.75 14.76
C LYS A 33 -14.01 -4.08 16.23
N ARG A 34 -12.91 -3.59 16.83
CA ARG A 34 -12.68 -3.65 18.27
C ARG A 34 -13.10 -2.33 18.89
N ARG A 35 -13.06 -2.26 20.22
CA ARG A 35 -13.47 -1.07 20.98
C ARG A 35 -12.48 0.10 20.77
N ASP A 36 -11.20 -0.23 20.66
CA ASP A 36 -10.06 0.69 20.69
C ASP A 36 -9.29 0.72 19.36
N HIS A 37 -9.46 -0.29 18.51
CA HIS A 37 -8.85 -0.35 17.18
C HIS A 37 -9.70 -1.18 16.21
N ASN A 38 -9.29 -1.23 14.94
CA ASN A 38 -9.84 -2.16 13.95
C ASN A 38 -8.76 -3.14 13.54
N GLU A 39 -9.11 -4.42 13.47
CA GLU A 39 -8.22 -5.46 12.92
C GLU A 39 -8.67 -5.75 11.49
N LEU A 40 -7.72 -5.69 10.55
CA LEU A 40 -7.95 -6.04 9.15
C LEU A 40 -6.95 -7.14 8.78
N ALA A 41 -7.44 -8.21 8.15
CA ALA A 41 -6.61 -9.25 7.57
C ALA A 41 -6.79 -9.25 6.05
N PHE A 42 -5.69 -9.34 5.31
CA PHE A 42 -5.69 -9.41 3.86
C PHE A 42 -4.86 -10.62 3.37
N ALA A 43 -5.25 -11.20 2.25
CA ALA A 43 -4.51 -12.25 1.58
C ALA A 43 -3.50 -11.62 0.61
N THR A 44 -2.40 -12.31 0.33
CA THR A 44 -1.41 -11.87 -0.64
C THR A 44 -0.71 -13.08 -1.26
N ASP A 45 -0.31 -12.96 -2.53
CA ASP A 45 0.52 -13.95 -3.22
C ASP A 45 2.01 -13.79 -2.87
N GLN A 46 2.35 -12.80 -2.04
CA GLN A 46 3.71 -12.60 -1.55
C GLN A 46 4.16 -13.78 -0.70
N ASP A 47 5.31 -14.32 -1.07
CA ASP A 47 5.93 -15.41 -0.35
C ASP A 47 6.62 -14.90 0.93
N PHE A 48 6.74 -15.77 1.92
CA PHE A 48 7.36 -15.47 3.20
C PHE A 48 8.21 -16.63 3.69
N ASP A 49 9.25 -16.31 4.46
CA ASP A 49 10.07 -17.29 5.16
C ASP A 49 10.14 -16.95 6.66
N LEU A 50 11.06 -17.61 7.38
CA LEU A 50 11.24 -17.41 8.82
C LEU A 50 11.66 -15.98 9.20
N ASN A 51 12.11 -15.17 8.23
CA ASN A 51 12.49 -13.76 8.41
C ASN A 51 11.37 -12.80 7.99
N GLY A 52 10.21 -13.30 7.57
CA GLY A 52 9.07 -12.49 7.13
C GLY A 52 8.85 -12.52 5.62
N THR A 53 8.16 -11.52 5.10
CA THR A 53 7.83 -11.42 3.67
C THR A 53 9.08 -11.17 2.83
N LYS A 54 9.18 -11.83 1.67
CA LYS A 54 10.32 -11.63 0.75
C LYS A 54 10.40 -10.21 0.20
N GLN A 55 9.25 -9.57 0.03
CA GLN A 55 9.14 -8.15 -0.33
C GLN A 55 8.64 -7.34 0.86
N PHE A 56 9.07 -6.09 0.96
CA PHE A 56 8.58 -5.17 1.97
C PHE A 56 7.17 -4.67 1.60
N GLY A 57 6.19 -4.92 2.48
CA GLY A 57 4.82 -4.44 2.34
C GLY A 57 4.56 -3.21 3.19
N MET A 58 3.89 -2.20 2.62
CA MET A 58 3.48 -1.00 3.34
C MET A 58 2.01 -0.68 3.05
N VAL A 59 1.24 -0.41 4.10
CA VAL A 59 -0.15 0.04 3.98
C VAL A 59 -0.19 1.57 3.93
N ILE A 60 -0.77 2.11 2.86
CA ILE A 60 -0.98 3.55 2.69
C ILE A 60 -2.48 3.83 2.68
N TRP A 61 -2.93 4.71 3.58
CA TRP A 61 -4.32 5.18 3.62
C TRP A 61 -4.45 6.48 2.83
N ILE A 62 -5.44 6.53 1.94
CA ILE A 62 -5.72 7.69 1.08
C ILE A 62 -7.22 7.95 1.12
N ASP A 63 -7.62 9.22 1.12
CA ASP A 63 -9.03 9.57 0.94
C ASP A 63 -9.55 9.06 -0.41
N ARG A 64 -10.72 8.40 -0.39
CA ARG A 64 -11.27 7.74 -1.59
C ARG A 64 -11.62 8.73 -2.70
N ALA A 65 -12.08 9.94 -2.35
CA ALA A 65 -12.40 10.96 -3.34
C ALA A 65 -11.11 11.54 -3.95
N GLU A 66 -10.07 11.77 -3.14
CA GLU A 66 -8.77 12.22 -3.65
C GLU A 66 -8.11 11.18 -4.56
N LEU A 67 -8.19 9.89 -4.22
CA LEU A 67 -7.72 8.80 -5.08
C LEU A 67 -8.45 8.80 -6.42
N THR A 68 -9.78 8.95 -6.40
CA THR A 68 -10.61 8.98 -7.62
C THR A 68 -10.21 10.17 -8.50
N ARG A 69 -10.15 11.38 -7.92
CA ARG A 69 -9.72 12.59 -8.64
C ARG A 69 -8.33 12.45 -9.23
N ALA A 70 -7.39 11.83 -8.51
CA ALA A 70 -6.04 11.60 -9.00
C ALA A 70 -6.02 10.64 -10.21
N LYS A 71 -6.78 9.53 -10.12
CA LYS A 71 -6.92 8.58 -11.24
C LYS A 71 -7.53 9.23 -12.47
N ASP A 72 -8.61 9.99 -12.30
CA ASP A 72 -9.30 10.65 -13.41
C ASP A 72 -8.37 11.62 -14.15
N ARG A 73 -7.56 12.40 -13.42
CA ARG A 73 -6.56 13.29 -14.02
C ARG A 73 -5.51 12.54 -14.83
N LEU A 74 -5.03 11.40 -14.33
CA LEU A 74 -4.01 10.59 -15.01
C LEU A 74 -4.55 9.86 -16.23
N LEU A 75 -5.84 9.50 -16.25
CA LEU A 75 -6.47 8.85 -17.40
C LEU A 75 -6.92 9.85 -18.47
N ALA A 76 -7.04 11.13 -18.11
CA ALA A 76 -7.35 12.22 -19.03
C ALA A 76 -6.12 12.83 -19.71
N SER A 77 -4.91 12.50 -19.25
CA SER A 77 -3.61 12.94 -19.80
C SER A 77 -3.04 11.94 -20.78
#